data_AF-A0A915DRP0-F1
#
_entry.id   AF-A0A915DRP0-F1
#
_cell.length_a   1.000
_cell.length_b   1.000
_cell.length_c   1.000
_cell.angle_alpha   90.00
_cell.angle_beta   90.00
_cell.angle_gamma   90.00
#
_symmetry.space_group_name_H-M   'P 1'
#
loop_
_entity.id
_entity.type
_entity.pdbx_description
1 polymer ?
#
loop_
_entity_poly.entity_id
_entity_poly.type
_entity_poly.pdbx_seq_one_letter_code
_entity_poly.pdbx_strand_id
1 'polypeptide(L)'
;MGYGKNYYWPALDNAIRAAAYRGIKVDLLISRWRYSRPDMIAFLKSLMQINTGLHKGSISVKLFTVPSDKEQSKMDHTRVNHAKYMVTDKAAYIGTSNWSGDYFISTAGVGLIIEGVDSPMLVNRFNELFMRDWNSTYADPLLL
;
A
#
# COMPACT_ATOMS: atom_id res chain seq x y z
N MET A 1 -2.31 -10.94 6.11
CA MET A 1 -3.45 -11.88 6.23
C MET A 1 -3.06 -13.18 5.53
N GLY A 2 -3.13 -14.32 6.22
CA GLY A 2 -2.64 -15.62 5.72
C GLY A 2 -3.76 -16.67 5.56
N TYR A 3 -3.41 -17.79 4.93
CA TYR A 3 -4.31 -18.91 4.57
C TYR A 3 -4.78 -19.69 5.82
N GLY A 4 -6.08 -20.00 5.93
CA GLY A 4 -6.66 -20.83 7.03
C GLY A 4 -7.27 -20.04 8.21
N LYS A 5 -8.03 -20.72 9.09
CA LYS A 5 -8.65 -20.10 10.28
C LYS A 5 -7.55 -19.62 11.25
N ASN A 6 -7.38 -18.31 11.35
CA ASN A 6 -6.50 -17.58 12.27
C ASN A 6 -4.97 -17.75 12.07
N TYR A 7 -4.48 -17.67 10.84
CA TYR A 7 -3.04 -17.65 10.54
C TYR A 7 -2.53 -16.23 10.24
N TYR A 8 -1.49 -15.80 10.97
CA TYR A 8 -0.81 -14.51 10.76
C TYR A 8 0.45 -14.70 9.90
N TRP A 9 0.50 -13.98 8.79
CA TRP A 9 1.65 -13.93 7.89
C TRP A 9 2.41 -12.61 8.07
N PRO A 10 3.61 -12.61 8.67
CA PRO A 10 4.27 -11.40 9.14
C PRO A 10 5.22 -10.77 8.12
N ALA A 11 5.59 -11.45 7.03
CA ALA A 11 6.77 -11.07 6.25
C ALA A 11 6.73 -9.61 5.73
N LEU A 12 5.61 -9.20 5.10
CA LEU A 12 5.44 -7.83 4.62
C LEU A 12 5.30 -6.82 5.78
N ASP A 13 4.55 -7.17 6.82
CA ASP A 13 4.35 -6.32 8.00
C ASP A 13 5.68 -6.02 8.70
N ASN A 14 6.50 -7.05 8.91
CA ASN A 14 7.85 -6.95 9.46
C ASN A 14 8.76 -6.10 8.57
N ALA A 15 8.69 -6.28 7.24
CA ALA A 15 9.51 -5.50 6.31
C ALA A 15 9.20 -4.00 6.37
N ILE A 16 7.91 -3.63 6.45
CA ILE A 16 7.45 -2.24 6.60
C ILE A 16 7.94 -1.66 7.93
N ARG A 17 7.73 -2.37 9.05
CA ARG A 17 8.20 -1.92 10.37
C ARG A 17 9.72 -1.76 10.40
N ALA A 18 10.46 -2.74 9.88
CA ALA A 18 11.91 -2.70 9.83
C ALA A 18 12.42 -1.52 8.99
N ALA A 19 11.75 -1.16 7.90
CA ALA A 19 12.08 0.04 7.13
C ALA A 19 11.93 1.30 7.98
N ALA A 20 10.81 1.45 8.69
CA ALA A 20 10.58 2.58 9.57
C ALA A 20 11.65 2.68 10.68
N TYR A 21 12.02 1.55 11.32
CA TYR A 21 13.09 1.50 12.32
C TYR A 21 14.48 1.88 11.77
N ARG A 22 14.72 1.70 10.47
CA ARG A 22 15.94 2.20 9.80
C ARG A 22 15.90 3.71 9.53
N GLY A 23 14.84 4.40 9.95
CA GLY A 23 14.66 5.83 9.75
C GLY A 23 13.98 6.20 8.43
N ILE A 24 13.42 5.22 7.71
CA ILE A 24 12.73 5.45 6.44
C ILE A 24 11.31 5.95 6.71
N LYS A 25 10.85 6.92 5.91
CA LYS A 25 9.44 7.33 5.88
C LYS A 25 8.70 6.40 4.93
N VAL A 26 7.66 5.75 5.42
CA VAL A 26 6.83 4.82 4.66
C VAL A 26 5.42 5.38 4.57
N ASP A 27 4.97 5.70 3.36
CA ASP A 27 3.62 6.16 3.09
C ASP A 27 2.84 5.05 2.38
N LEU A 28 1.72 4.63 2.97
CA LEU A 28 0.87 3.55 2.47
C LEU A 28 -0.46 4.13 1.98
N LEU A 29 -0.67 4.10 0.67
CA LEU A 29 -1.94 4.50 0.05
C LEU A 29 -2.77 3.26 -0.25
N ILE A 30 -3.81 3.01 0.55
CA ILE A 30 -4.57 1.75 0.52
C ILE A 30 -5.99 1.99 0.01
N SER A 31 -6.41 1.24 -0.99
CA SER A 31 -7.77 1.37 -1.53
C SER A 31 -8.85 0.95 -0.53
N ARG A 32 -9.81 1.86 -0.31
CA ARG A 32 -11.04 1.60 0.44
C ARG A 32 -12.21 1.54 -0.54
N TRP A 33 -12.89 0.40 -0.56
CA TRP A 33 -14.00 0.12 -1.48
C TRP A 33 -14.93 -0.92 -0.85
N ARG A 34 -16.05 -1.25 -1.51
CA ARG A 34 -17.12 -2.10 -0.97
C ARG A 34 -16.67 -3.49 -0.51
N TYR A 35 -15.60 -4.02 -1.10
CA TYR A 35 -15.06 -5.36 -0.79
C TYR A 35 -13.79 -5.31 0.07
N SER A 36 -13.41 -4.15 0.61
CA SER A 36 -12.32 -4.05 1.58
C SER A 36 -12.63 -4.92 2.80
N ARG A 37 -11.67 -5.76 3.20
CA ARG A 37 -11.84 -6.59 4.40
C ARG A 37 -11.82 -5.72 5.66
N PRO A 38 -12.77 -5.88 6.60
CA PRO A 38 -12.82 -5.03 7.80
C PRO A 38 -11.57 -5.11 8.68
N ASP A 39 -10.94 -6.28 8.74
CA ASP A 39 -9.72 -6.53 9.53
C ASP A 39 -8.50 -5.75 9.04
N MET A 40 -8.52 -5.28 7.77
CA MET A 40 -7.46 -4.45 7.18
C MET A 40 -7.14 -3.22 8.03
N ILE A 41 -8.17 -2.54 8.55
CA ILE A 41 -8.00 -1.31 9.33
C ILE A 41 -7.21 -1.56 10.62
N ALA A 42 -7.44 -2.70 11.30
CA ALA A 42 -6.72 -3.04 12.51
C ALA A 42 -5.22 -3.26 12.25
N PHE A 43 -4.86 -3.93 11.15
CA PHE A 43 -3.46 -4.11 10.76
C PHE A 43 -2.79 -2.79 10.38
N LEU A 44 -3.48 -1.93 9.62
CA LEU A 44 -2.96 -0.61 9.25
C LEU A 44 -2.74 0.29 10.47
N LYS A 45 -3.68 0.31 11.42
CA LYS A 45 -3.49 1.02 12.69
C LYS A 45 -2.33 0.45 13.50
N SER A 46 -2.17 -0.88 13.53
CA SER A 46 -1.03 -1.52 14.20
C SER A 46 0.31 -1.11 13.60
N LEU A 47 0.41 -0.94 12.28
CA LEU A 47 1.60 -0.40 11.63
C LEU A 47 1.86 1.06 12.05
N MET A 48 0.83 1.89 12.13
CA MET A 48 0.98 3.29 12.55
C MET A 48 1.33 3.43 14.05
N GLN A 49 0.88 2.50 14.89
CA GLN A 49 1.07 2.58 16.34
C GLN A 49 2.55 2.62 16.74
N ILE A 50 3.45 2.01 15.96
CA ILE A 50 4.88 2.00 16.31
C ILE A 50 5.53 3.38 16.18
N ASN A 51 4.89 4.34 15.51
CA ASN A 51 5.42 5.70 15.39
C ASN A 51 5.74 6.33 16.75
N THR A 52 5.01 5.98 17.83
CA THR A 52 5.27 6.49 19.18
C THR A 52 6.61 6.03 19.76
N GLY A 53 7.18 4.94 19.22
CA GLY A 53 8.47 4.38 19.62
C GLY A 53 9.59 4.62 18.60
N LEU A 54 9.33 5.34 17.50
CA LEU A 54 10.34 5.63 16.49
C LEU A 54 11.10 6.92 16.85
N HIS A 55 12.43 6.87 16.85
CA HIS A 55 13.29 8.06 16.97
C HIS A 55 13.51 8.77 15.62
N LYS A 56 13.47 8.00 14.52
CA LYS A 56 13.56 8.45 13.12
C LYS A 56 12.62 7.59 12.27
N GLY A 57 12.23 8.10 11.11
CA GLY A 57 11.28 7.42 10.23
C GLY A 57 9.83 7.58 10.69
N SER A 58 8.90 7.08 9.89
CA SER A 58 7.47 7.14 10.17
C SER A 58 6.70 6.19 9.27
N ILE A 59 5.53 5.74 9.71
CA ILE A 59 4.54 5.08 8.87
C ILE A 59 3.28 5.94 8.82
N SER A 60 2.92 6.41 7.63
CA SER A 60 1.66 7.12 7.39
C SER A 60 0.75 6.25 6.54
N VAL A 61 -0.55 6.26 6.82
CA VAL A 61 -1.54 5.53 6.01
C VAL A 61 -2.62 6.50 5.55
N LYS A 62 -2.96 6.44 4.27
CA LYS A 62 -4.16 7.06 3.71
C LYS A 62 -5.03 6.02 3.04
N LEU A 63 -6.34 6.17 3.18
CA LEU A 63 -7.36 5.37 2.51
C LEU A 63 -7.81 6.09 1.24
N PHE A 64 -7.55 5.46 0.08
CA PHE A 64 -7.91 6.01 -1.22
C PHE A 64 -9.30 5.51 -1.64
N THR A 65 -10.23 6.43 -1.88
CA THR A 65 -11.60 6.11 -2.28
C THR A 65 -11.89 6.73 -3.65
N VAL A 66 -12.09 5.89 -4.66
CA VAL A 66 -12.55 6.38 -5.97
C VAL A 66 -13.99 6.85 -5.79
N PRO A 67 -14.34 8.12 -6.13
CA PRO A 67 -15.70 8.63 -5.93
C PRO A 67 -16.70 7.82 -6.76
N SER A 68 -17.97 7.78 -6.40
CA SER A 68 -18.99 7.10 -7.19
C SER A 68 -20.34 7.76 -7.02
N ASP A 69 -21.08 7.95 -8.12
CA ASP A 69 -22.50 8.29 -8.04
C ASP A 69 -23.38 7.06 -7.73
N LYS A 70 -24.69 7.29 -7.57
CA LYS A 70 -25.66 6.24 -7.24
C LYS A 70 -25.72 5.12 -8.27
N GLU A 71 -25.55 5.41 -9.56
CA GLU A 71 -25.61 4.38 -10.61
C GLU A 71 -24.29 3.62 -10.70
N GLN A 72 -23.16 4.31 -10.60
CA GLN A 72 -21.82 3.72 -10.55
C GLN A 72 -21.66 2.79 -9.35
N SER A 73 -22.23 3.12 -8.19
CA SER A 73 -22.14 2.28 -6.99
C SER A 73 -22.86 0.92 -7.10
N LYS A 74 -23.77 0.77 -8.08
CA LYS A 74 -24.46 -0.50 -8.36
C LYS A 74 -23.60 -1.47 -9.18
N MET A 75 -22.52 -0.99 -9.80
CA MET A 75 -21.63 -1.82 -10.62
C MET A 75 -20.60 -2.52 -9.73
N ASP A 76 -20.80 -3.82 -9.56
CA ASP A 76 -19.91 -4.67 -8.76
C ASP A 76 -18.48 -4.69 -9.31
N HIS A 77 -17.51 -4.82 -8.42
CA HIS A 77 -16.07 -4.85 -8.71
C HIS A 77 -15.49 -3.66 -9.49
N THR A 78 -16.20 -2.52 -9.49
CA THR A 78 -15.70 -1.26 -10.06
C THR A 78 -15.25 -0.29 -8.96
N ARG A 79 -14.77 0.90 -9.35
CA ARG A 79 -14.42 2.02 -8.44
C ARG A 79 -13.37 1.67 -7.39
N VAL A 80 -12.25 1.10 -7.83
CA VAL A 80 -11.13 0.75 -6.97
C VAL A 80 -9.82 1.16 -7.63
N ASN A 81 -8.91 1.77 -6.86
CA ASN A 81 -7.51 1.84 -7.28
C ASN A 81 -6.89 0.46 -7.07
N HIS A 82 -6.57 -0.22 -8.18
CA HIS A 82 -6.04 -1.58 -8.14
C HIS A 82 -4.57 -1.64 -8.58
N ALA A 83 -3.82 -0.55 -8.42
CA ALA A 83 -2.39 -0.55 -8.70
C ALA A 83 -1.64 -1.41 -7.68
N LYS A 84 -0.56 -2.09 -8.12
CA LYS A 84 0.37 -2.80 -7.23
C LYS A 84 1.78 -2.35 -7.59
N TYR A 85 2.16 -1.23 -7.02
CA TYR A 85 3.48 -0.67 -7.21
C TYR A 85 3.99 -0.07 -5.91
N MET A 86 5.30 0.10 -5.85
CA MET A 86 5.99 0.83 -4.80
C MET A 86 7.09 1.64 -5.47
N VAL A 87 7.39 2.82 -4.92
CA VAL A 87 8.50 3.64 -5.35
C VAL A 87 9.37 3.98 -4.13
N THR A 88 10.67 4.04 -4.36
CA THR A 88 11.69 4.43 -3.38
C THR A 88 12.65 5.41 -4.06
N ASP A 89 13.58 5.98 -3.31
CA ASP A 89 14.64 6.84 -3.87
C ASP A 89 15.54 6.10 -4.89
N LYS A 90 15.54 4.76 -4.89
CA LYS A 90 16.45 3.94 -5.70
C LYS A 90 15.77 3.17 -6.81
N ALA A 91 14.50 2.82 -6.65
CA ALA A 91 13.82 1.93 -7.60
C ALA A 91 12.30 2.09 -7.53
N ALA A 92 11.65 1.72 -8.64
CA ALA A 92 10.21 1.50 -8.71
C ALA A 92 9.93 0.02 -8.96
N TYR A 93 8.97 -0.54 -8.23
CA TYR A 93 8.43 -1.88 -8.46
C TYR A 93 7.01 -1.76 -8.99
N ILE A 94 6.66 -2.55 -10.00
CA ILE A 94 5.28 -2.77 -10.44
C ILE A 94 5.05 -4.27 -10.61
N GLY A 95 3.87 -4.76 -10.23
CA GLY A 95 3.56 -6.17 -10.44
C GLY A 95 2.07 -6.46 -10.51
N THR A 96 1.74 -7.74 -10.64
CA THR A 96 0.35 -8.23 -10.71
C THR A 96 -0.20 -8.66 -9.35
N SER A 97 0.67 -9.00 -8.41
CA SER A 97 0.30 -9.55 -7.11
C SER A 97 -0.14 -8.48 -6.12
N ASN A 98 -1.31 -8.70 -5.50
CA ASN A 98 -1.75 -7.91 -4.35
C ASN A 98 -0.76 -8.05 -3.18
N TRP A 99 -0.69 -7.04 -2.33
CA TRP A 99 0.22 -7.01 -1.19
C TRP A 99 -0.40 -7.69 0.04
N SER A 100 -0.89 -8.92 -0.17
CA SER A 100 -1.47 -9.81 0.83
C SER A 100 -0.77 -11.17 0.78
N GLY A 101 -0.65 -11.85 1.91
CA GLY A 101 0.21 -13.03 2.06
C GLY A 101 -0.14 -14.18 1.11
N ASP A 102 -1.42 -14.39 0.81
CA ASP A 102 -1.89 -15.37 -0.17
C ASP A 102 -1.29 -15.16 -1.57
N TYR A 103 -1.06 -13.91 -1.98
CA TYR A 103 -0.43 -13.60 -3.26
C TYR A 103 1.08 -13.83 -3.30
N PHE A 104 1.74 -13.94 -2.14
CA PHE A 104 3.15 -14.31 -2.04
C PHE A 104 3.37 -15.82 -1.90
N ILE A 105 2.34 -16.56 -1.45
CA ILE A 105 2.47 -17.98 -1.09
C ILE A 105 1.84 -18.89 -2.14
N SER A 106 0.66 -18.51 -2.67
CA SER A 106 -0.19 -19.42 -3.44
C SER A 106 -0.60 -18.90 -4.82
N THR A 107 -0.16 -17.70 -5.21
CA THR A 107 -0.54 -17.08 -6.49
C THR A 107 0.68 -16.82 -7.35
N ALA A 108 0.64 -17.23 -8.61
CA ALA A 108 1.64 -16.85 -9.60
C ALA A 108 1.45 -15.39 -10.02
N GLY A 109 2.54 -14.66 -10.17
CA GLY A 109 2.54 -13.28 -10.61
C GLY A 109 3.84 -12.89 -11.27
N VAL A 110 3.85 -11.73 -11.92
CA VAL A 110 5.05 -11.13 -12.50
C VAL A 110 5.27 -9.77 -11.85
N GLY A 111 6.54 -9.43 -11.64
CA GLY A 111 6.98 -8.14 -11.15
C GLY A 111 8.10 -7.61 -12.04
N LEU A 112 8.10 -6.29 -12.23
CA LEU A 112 9.16 -5.54 -12.88
C LEU A 112 9.76 -4.57 -11.86
N ILE A 113 11.09 -4.58 -11.77
CA ILE A 113 11.86 -3.62 -10.99
C ILE A 113 12.58 -2.70 -11.97
N ILE A 114 12.42 -1.41 -11.78
CA ILE A 114 13.11 -0.36 -12.54
C ILE A 114 14.11 0.29 -11.58
N GLU A 115 15.39 0.05 -11.84
CA GLU A 115 16.50 0.61 -11.07
C GLU A 115 16.72 2.08 -11.48
N GLY A 116 16.78 2.96 -10.50
CA GLY A 116 16.95 4.41 -10.70
C GLY A 116 18.32 4.79 -11.23
N VAL A 117 19.33 3.91 -11.08
CA VAL A 117 20.65 4.10 -11.71
C VAL A 117 20.56 4.06 -13.24
N ASP A 118 19.63 3.26 -13.78
CA ASP A 118 19.43 3.11 -15.22
C ASP A 118 18.32 4.02 -15.75
N SER A 119 17.32 4.31 -14.91
CA SER A 119 16.10 5.02 -15.33
C SER A 119 15.57 5.99 -14.25
N PRO A 120 16.37 7.01 -13.86
CA PRO A 120 16.00 7.93 -12.79
C PRO A 120 14.72 8.72 -13.10
N MET A 121 14.51 9.09 -14.37
CA MET A 121 13.30 9.78 -14.81
C MET A 121 12.03 8.93 -14.63
N LEU A 122 12.12 7.60 -14.82
CA LEU A 122 10.97 6.72 -14.62
C LEU A 122 10.64 6.57 -13.13
N VAL A 123 11.66 6.39 -12.28
CA VAL A 123 11.47 6.35 -10.82
C VAL A 123 10.82 7.64 -10.33
N ASN A 124 11.28 8.80 -10.81
CA ASN A 124 10.66 10.09 -10.48
C ASN A 124 9.20 10.18 -10.93
N ARG A 125 8.85 9.70 -12.13
CA ARG A 125 7.45 9.67 -12.59
C ARG A 125 6.55 8.79 -11.72
N PHE A 126 7.05 7.64 -11.26
CA PHE A 126 6.30 6.81 -10.30
C PHE A 126 6.08 7.53 -8.97
N ASN A 127 7.07 8.28 -8.50
CA ASN A 127 6.93 9.12 -7.32
C ASN A 127 5.90 10.24 -7.52
N GLU A 128 5.94 10.94 -8.66
CA GLU A 128 4.94 11.96 -9.02
C GLU A 128 3.53 11.37 -9.07
N LEU A 129 3.35 10.18 -9.65
CA LEU A 129 2.07 9.48 -9.67
C LEU A 129 1.57 9.13 -8.27
N PHE A 130 2.46 8.61 -7.41
CA PHE A 130 2.12 8.34 -6.01
C PHE A 130 1.71 9.61 -5.28
N MET A 131 2.50 10.67 -5.41
CA MET A 131 2.24 11.94 -4.72
C MET A 131 0.98 12.65 -5.22
N ARG A 132 0.66 12.52 -6.52
CA ARG A 132 -0.61 13.00 -7.09
C ARG A 132 -1.80 12.35 -6.37
N ASP A 133 -1.78 11.03 -6.22
CA ASP A 133 -2.88 10.30 -5.60
C ASP A 133 -2.90 10.50 -4.07
N TRP A 134 -1.73 10.51 -3.43
CA TRP A 134 -1.54 10.75 -2.00
C TRP A 134 -2.07 12.13 -1.56
N ASN A 135 -1.88 13.15 -2.38
CA ASN A 135 -2.31 14.53 -2.09
C ASN A 135 -3.71 14.86 -2.66
N SER A 136 -4.36 13.91 -3.33
CA SER A 136 -5.70 14.13 -3.88
C SER A 136 -6.77 14.22 -2.78
N THR A 137 -7.91 14.81 -3.12
CA THR A 137 -9.12 14.82 -2.27
C THR A 137 -9.75 13.43 -2.08
N TYR A 138 -9.22 12.41 -2.76
CA TYR A 138 -9.68 11.02 -2.67
C TYR A 138 -8.92 10.21 -1.61
N ALA A 139 -7.88 10.79 -1.00
CA ALA A 139 -7.00 10.13 -0.04
C ALA A 139 -7.21 10.69 1.38
N ASP A 140 -7.94 9.94 2.21
CA ASP A 140 -8.22 10.32 3.59
C ASP A 140 -7.15 9.76 4.54
N PRO A 141 -6.54 10.57 5.42
CA PRO A 141 -5.68 10.06 6.50
C PRO A 141 -6.40 9.04 7.38
N LEU A 142 -5.76 7.89 7.61
CA LEU A 142 -6.18 6.99 8.67
C LEU A 142 -5.64 7.53 9.99
N LEU A 143 -6.53 7.80 10.95
CA LEU A 143 -6.15 8.23 12.28
C LEU A 143 -6.11 7.03 13.24
N LEU A 144 -5.19 7.09 14.21
CA LEU A 144 -5.09 6.10 15.30
C LEU A 144 -6.37 6.10 16.14
#